data_AF-A0A1G0J3H1-F1
#
_entry.id   AF-A0A1G0J3H1-F1
#
_cell.length_a   1.000
_cell.length_b   1.000
_cell.length_c   1.000
_cell.angle_alpha   90.00
_cell.angle_beta   90.00
_cell.angle_gamma   90.00
#
_symmetry.space_group_name_H-M   'P 1'
#
loop_
_entity.id
_entity.type
_entity.pdbx_description
1 polymer ?
#
loop_
_entity_poly.entity_id
_entity_poly.type
_entity_poly.pdbx_seq_one_letter_code
_entity_poly.pdbx_strand_id
1 'polypeptide(L)'
;MIGWEELRRLANQLWETPIAELCHAPHRVHTQLWEAAGITLDATNTHVTDTAWPVLLAYAKQVGIDAGFSALFHEQKVNQSEDCAATHVLWRRTEKSPTRSARFLQLRELVDTIRGDVWRGVTNKPFRHIVHIGIGGSDAGPRLLWEALRSPVEPPRYTVHFLANLDEQAFAESVMGLDPESTLCIIASKSFATLETDRNMMRARHWLESSVGPTAWATQAIAVTAHPERAVSQGFSATHILPFEMDLGGRFSIWSSVSLAAILNLGWSVYTDFLAGAEAIDQYVMAHPLENPATRAALIDFLYANFMPTADHVIVPYAHAWRTLPEYLQQLFLESLGKGITQNGEPVTTLTTPACWGGVGTLSQHSFFQWLHHSPRSVFIELLVSRHDYHQRKNVDMVAQMLGQSAALREGRPLPHNTLPGRPGAWAHGNRPHVLIWTDSLSAKNLGALLAFYEHRVYAESMLWHINAFDQWGVECGKQLAQKTRRVLSGDDDAAISLFQRELIQRLQLQPMEETV
;
A
#
# COMPACT_ATOMS: atom_id res chain seq x y z
N MET A 1 -1.40 -28.26 21.47
CA MET A 1 -1.75 -27.10 20.66
C MET A 1 -1.45 -25.86 21.47
N ILE A 2 -0.75 -24.89 20.87
CA ILE A 2 -0.48 -23.60 21.47
C ILE A 2 -1.77 -22.80 21.48
N GLY A 3 -2.18 -22.37 22.67
CA GLY A 3 -3.39 -21.58 22.89
C GLY A 3 -3.09 -20.11 23.15
N TRP A 4 -4.13 -19.28 23.09
CA TRP A 4 -4.05 -17.83 23.37
C TRP A 4 -3.50 -17.52 24.76
N GLU A 5 -3.80 -18.34 25.77
CA GLU A 5 -3.29 -18.14 27.13
C GLU A 5 -1.77 -18.41 27.23
N GLU A 6 -1.24 -19.32 26.42
CA GLU A 6 0.19 -19.58 26.32
C GLU A 6 0.91 -18.41 25.64
N LEU A 7 0.34 -17.88 24.56
CA LEU A 7 0.85 -16.68 23.89
C LEU A 7 0.79 -15.43 24.80
N ARG A 8 -0.27 -15.28 25.58
CA ARG A 8 -0.40 -14.21 26.59
C ARG A 8 0.67 -14.33 27.66
N ARG A 9 0.90 -15.54 28.20
CA ARG A 9 1.96 -15.79 29.19
C ARG A 9 3.34 -15.47 28.62
N LEU A 10 3.60 -15.90 27.37
CA LEU A 10 4.82 -15.56 26.66
C LEU A 10 4.98 -14.04 26.53
N ALA A 11 3.95 -13.32 26.07
CA ALA A 11 4.00 -11.87 25.90
C ALA A 11 4.26 -11.15 27.23
N ASN A 12 3.58 -11.55 28.30
CA ASN A 12 3.80 -11.00 29.64
C ASN A 12 5.25 -11.20 30.10
N GLN A 13 5.79 -12.41 29.94
CA GLN A 13 7.17 -12.72 30.28
C GLN A 13 8.18 -11.89 29.46
N LEU A 14 7.94 -11.73 28.15
CA LEU A 14 8.80 -10.93 27.28
C LEU A 14 8.77 -9.44 27.65
N TRP A 15 7.62 -8.94 28.13
CA TRP A 15 7.45 -7.54 28.50
C TRP A 15 8.12 -7.16 29.84
N GLU A 16 8.47 -8.14 30.68
CA GLU A 16 9.13 -7.90 31.97
C GLU A 16 10.54 -7.32 31.81
N THR A 17 11.24 -7.65 30.72
CA THR A 17 12.60 -7.17 30.46
C THR A 17 12.58 -6.00 29.46
N PRO A 18 13.05 -4.80 29.83
CA PRO A 18 13.11 -3.67 28.92
C PRO A 18 14.00 -3.95 27.70
N ILE A 19 13.62 -3.42 26.54
CA ILE A 19 14.37 -3.54 25.27
C ILE A 19 15.82 -3.06 25.45
N ALA A 20 16.04 -1.99 26.21
CA ALA A 20 17.39 -1.47 26.49
C ALA A 20 18.29 -2.52 27.17
N GLU A 21 17.75 -3.32 28.09
CA GLU A 21 18.49 -4.41 28.74
C GLU A 21 18.75 -5.55 27.75
N LEU A 22 17.73 -5.94 26.97
CA LEU A 22 17.86 -7.00 25.97
C LEU A 22 18.96 -6.70 24.94
N CYS A 23 19.08 -5.44 24.48
CA CYS A 23 20.08 -5.03 23.50
C CYS A 23 21.54 -5.17 23.95
N HIS A 24 21.81 -5.34 25.25
CA HIS A 24 23.17 -5.59 25.75
C HIS A 24 23.60 -7.07 25.64
N ALA A 25 22.69 -7.98 25.30
CA ALA A 25 23.03 -9.39 25.08
C ALA A 25 23.88 -9.57 23.80
N PRO A 26 25.13 -10.09 23.88
CA PRO A 26 26.09 -10.10 22.78
C PRO A 26 25.62 -10.77 21.48
N HIS A 27 24.70 -11.73 21.58
CA HIS A 27 24.23 -12.52 20.44
C HIS A 27 22.90 -12.03 19.86
N ARG A 28 22.20 -11.10 20.52
CA ARG A 28 20.84 -10.68 20.15
C ARG A 28 20.75 -10.12 18.74
N VAL A 29 21.73 -9.32 18.33
CA VAL A 29 21.76 -8.72 16.99
C VAL A 29 21.73 -9.79 15.89
N HIS A 30 22.41 -10.92 16.10
CA HIS A 30 22.46 -11.97 15.09
C HIS A 30 21.23 -12.87 15.07
N THR A 31 20.54 -13.03 16.21
CA THR A 31 19.40 -13.94 16.33
C THR A 31 18.06 -13.27 16.02
N GLN A 32 18.05 -11.93 15.93
CA GLN A 32 16.87 -11.12 15.63
C GLN A 32 16.95 -10.43 14.26
N LEU A 33 17.79 -10.95 13.36
CA LEU A 33 18.01 -10.44 12.01
C LEU A 33 17.60 -11.50 10.98
N TRP A 34 16.73 -11.14 10.03
CA TRP A 34 16.35 -12.01 8.92
C TRP A 34 16.50 -11.29 7.60
N GLU A 35 17.04 -12.00 6.61
CA GLU A 35 17.30 -11.46 5.29
C GLU A 35 16.67 -12.34 4.22
N ALA A 36 16.04 -11.71 3.23
CA ALA A 36 15.57 -12.37 2.02
C ALA A 36 15.61 -11.40 0.85
N ALA A 37 16.21 -11.82 -0.26
CA ALA A 37 16.21 -11.09 -1.54
C ALA A 37 16.53 -9.58 -1.45
N GLY A 38 17.50 -9.19 -0.61
CA GLY A 38 17.92 -7.79 -0.46
C GLY A 38 17.07 -6.96 0.51
N ILE A 39 16.14 -7.59 1.22
CA ILE A 39 15.40 -7.04 2.36
C ILE A 39 15.99 -7.61 3.64
N THR A 40 16.25 -6.74 4.61
CA THR A 40 16.60 -7.13 5.96
C THR A 40 15.56 -6.62 6.95
N LEU A 41 15.12 -7.49 7.84
CA LEU A 41 14.32 -7.20 9.02
C LEU A 41 15.20 -7.34 10.27
N ASP A 42 15.34 -6.26 11.04
CA ASP A 42 16.00 -6.26 12.35
C ASP A 42 14.96 -6.00 13.45
N ALA A 43 14.69 -7.03 14.24
CA ALA A 43 13.79 -7.00 15.38
C ALA A 43 14.51 -6.88 16.72
N THR A 44 15.79 -6.49 16.73
CA THR A 44 16.60 -6.32 17.95
C THR A 44 15.95 -5.36 18.95
N ASN A 45 15.26 -4.32 18.46
CA ASN A 45 14.57 -3.33 19.26
C ASN A 45 13.10 -3.68 19.60
N THR A 46 12.77 -4.97 19.60
CA THR A 46 11.49 -5.51 20.11
C THR A 46 11.69 -6.22 21.45
N HIS A 47 10.61 -6.70 22.08
CA HIS A 47 10.68 -7.56 23.27
C HIS A 47 10.87 -9.04 22.92
N VAL A 48 10.82 -9.41 21.64
CA VAL A 48 10.95 -10.80 21.21
C VAL A 48 12.39 -11.29 21.44
N THR A 49 12.53 -12.53 21.89
CA THR A 49 13.82 -13.18 22.19
C THR A 49 13.88 -14.56 21.55
N ASP A 50 15.05 -15.19 21.59
CA ASP A 50 15.26 -16.52 21.02
C ASP A 50 14.36 -17.59 21.66
N THR A 51 13.98 -17.40 22.92
CA THR A 51 13.08 -18.31 23.64
C THR A 51 11.63 -18.21 23.17
N ALA A 52 11.25 -17.11 22.50
CA ALA A 52 9.90 -16.94 21.97
C ALA A 52 9.68 -17.70 20.65
N TRP A 53 10.72 -17.81 19.81
CA TRP A 53 10.60 -18.34 18.46
C TRP A 53 10.06 -19.77 18.37
N PRO A 54 10.45 -20.74 19.24
CA PRO A 54 9.86 -22.06 19.21
C PRO A 54 8.34 -22.05 19.37
N VAL A 55 7.80 -21.20 20.26
CA VAL A 55 6.36 -21.07 20.50
C VAL A 55 5.68 -20.37 19.32
N LEU A 56 6.23 -19.23 18.87
CA LEU A 56 5.64 -18.45 17.77
C LEU A 56 5.60 -19.25 16.45
N LEU A 57 6.67 -19.98 16.11
CA LEU A 57 6.74 -20.81 14.91
C LEU A 57 5.84 -22.05 15.00
N ALA A 58 5.75 -22.67 16.18
CA ALA A 58 4.82 -23.77 16.37
C ALA A 58 3.36 -23.29 16.24
N TYR A 59 3.05 -22.06 16.67
CA TYR A 59 1.73 -21.45 16.43
C TYR A 59 1.50 -21.15 14.95
N ALA A 60 2.48 -20.56 14.25
CA ALA A 60 2.43 -20.34 12.79
C ALA A 60 2.13 -21.62 12.00
N LYS A 61 2.80 -22.72 12.37
CA LYS A 61 2.54 -24.05 11.79
C LYS A 61 1.16 -24.57 12.16
N GLN A 62 0.71 -24.36 13.39
CA GLN A 62 -0.62 -24.79 13.85
C GLN A 62 -1.75 -24.09 13.09
N VAL A 63 -1.62 -22.79 12.78
CA VAL A 63 -2.62 -22.06 11.99
C VAL A 63 -2.49 -22.30 10.48
N GLY A 64 -1.48 -23.07 10.05
CA GLY A 64 -1.31 -23.52 8.67
C GLY A 64 -0.73 -22.47 7.72
N ILE A 65 0.20 -21.61 8.17
CA ILE A 65 0.84 -20.60 7.30
C ILE A 65 1.55 -21.26 6.09
N ASP A 66 2.19 -22.40 6.29
CA ASP A 66 2.84 -23.19 5.24
C ASP A 66 1.85 -23.67 4.17
N ALA A 67 0.73 -24.25 4.60
CA ALA A 67 -0.35 -24.65 3.71
C ALA A 67 -0.99 -23.43 3.01
N GLY A 68 -1.15 -22.32 3.72
CA GLY A 68 -1.67 -21.05 3.19
C GLY A 68 -0.81 -20.52 2.04
N PHE A 69 0.50 -20.36 2.26
CA PHE A 69 1.39 -19.91 1.18
C PHE A 69 1.38 -20.86 -0.01
N SER A 70 1.38 -22.18 0.24
CA SER A 70 1.22 -23.17 -0.83
C SER A 70 -0.08 -22.94 -1.61
N ALA A 71 -1.21 -22.70 -0.93
CA ALA A 71 -2.50 -22.43 -1.56
C ALA A 71 -2.47 -21.15 -2.41
N LEU A 72 -1.92 -20.05 -1.88
CA LEU A 72 -1.76 -18.78 -2.58
C LEU A 72 -0.95 -18.95 -3.88
N PHE A 73 0.20 -19.63 -3.78
CA PHE A 73 1.11 -19.82 -4.90
C PHE A 73 0.62 -20.80 -5.96
N HIS A 74 -0.33 -21.68 -5.63
CA HIS A 74 -0.95 -22.63 -6.57
C HIS A 74 -2.35 -22.20 -7.00
N GLU A 75 -2.67 -20.90 -6.88
CA GLU A 75 -3.92 -20.31 -7.37
C GLU A 75 -5.17 -20.97 -6.78
N GLN A 76 -5.07 -21.50 -5.55
CA GLN A 76 -6.22 -22.01 -4.83
C GLN A 76 -7.10 -20.86 -4.36
N LYS A 77 -8.35 -21.18 -4.01
CA LYS A 77 -9.36 -20.21 -3.60
C LYS A 77 -9.13 -19.68 -2.18
N VAL A 78 -8.08 -18.86 -2.02
CA VAL A 78 -7.71 -18.24 -0.75
C VAL A 78 -8.60 -17.04 -0.40
N ASN A 79 -9.34 -16.49 -1.37
CA ASN A 79 -10.40 -15.52 -1.15
C ASN A 79 -11.75 -16.24 -1.04
N GLN A 80 -12.05 -16.76 0.16
CA GLN A 80 -13.19 -17.64 0.37
C GLN A 80 -14.54 -16.94 0.21
N SER A 81 -14.66 -15.67 0.63
CA SER A 81 -15.94 -14.95 0.58
C SER A 81 -16.37 -14.56 -0.84
N GLU A 82 -15.42 -14.51 -1.78
CA GLU A 82 -15.66 -14.27 -3.21
C GLU A 82 -15.42 -15.55 -4.05
N ASP A 83 -15.16 -16.71 -3.42
CA ASP A 83 -14.93 -18.01 -4.04
C ASP A 83 -13.88 -18.00 -5.17
N CYS A 84 -12.79 -17.25 -4.97
CA CYS A 84 -11.77 -17.01 -6.00
C CYS A 84 -10.33 -17.07 -5.48
N ALA A 85 -9.37 -17.08 -6.42
CA ALA A 85 -7.95 -17.04 -6.10
C ALA A 85 -7.49 -15.60 -5.78
N ALA A 86 -6.23 -15.45 -5.37
CA ALA A 86 -5.55 -14.15 -5.32
C ALA A 86 -4.37 -14.19 -6.30
N THR A 87 -4.45 -13.42 -7.40
CA THR A 87 -3.58 -13.61 -8.57
C THR A 87 -2.40 -12.64 -8.69
N HIS A 88 -2.17 -11.79 -7.69
CA HIS A 88 -1.11 -10.77 -7.73
C HIS A 88 0.30 -11.35 -7.90
N VAL A 89 0.58 -12.51 -7.27
CA VAL A 89 1.87 -13.23 -7.44
C VAL A 89 2.12 -13.66 -8.89
N LEU A 90 1.06 -13.93 -9.66
CA LEU A 90 1.19 -14.36 -11.05
C LEU A 90 1.81 -13.26 -11.90
N TRP A 91 1.47 -12.00 -11.66
CA TRP A 91 1.97 -10.86 -12.45
C TRP A 91 3.49 -10.71 -12.40
N ARG A 92 4.15 -11.16 -11.34
CA ARG A 92 5.59 -11.03 -11.12
C ARG A 92 6.42 -12.28 -11.38
N ARG A 93 5.84 -13.49 -11.41
CA ARG A 93 6.56 -14.75 -11.72
C ARG A 93 7.20 -14.74 -13.10
N THR A 94 8.40 -15.25 -13.32
CA THR A 94 8.96 -15.41 -14.67
C THR A 94 8.40 -16.60 -15.43
N GLU A 95 7.78 -17.56 -14.73
CA GLU A 95 7.15 -18.72 -15.32
C GLU A 95 6.02 -18.32 -16.31
N LYS A 96 6.06 -18.94 -17.49
CA LYS A 96 5.23 -18.59 -18.62
C LYS A 96 3.87 -19.28 -18.53
N SER A 97 2.92 -18.67 -17.83
CA SER A 97 1.50 -18.90 -18.14
C SER A 97 1.18 -18.24 -19.50
N PRO A 98 0.51 -18.93 -20.45
CA PRO A 98 0.17 -18.36 -21.76
C PRO A 98 -0.65 -17.06 -21.65
N THR A 99 -1.63 -17.02 -20.75
CA THR A 99 -2.52 -15.87 -20.56
C THR A 99 -1.77 -14.65 -20.03
N ARG A 100 -0.90 -14.84 -19.03
CA ARG A 100 -0.04 -13.78 -18.54
C ARG A 100 0.92 -13.29 -19.64
N SER A 101 1.51 -14.23 -20.38
CA SER A 101 2.44 -13.88 -21.46
C SER A 101 1.76 -12.95 -22.47
N ALA A 102 0.53 -13.25 -22.89
CA ALA A 102 -0.22 -12.39 -23.80
C ALA A 102 -0.46 -10.96 -23.25
N ARG A 103 -0.91 -10.84 -21.99
CA ARG A 103 -1.13 -9.54 -21.34
C ARG A 103 0.17 -8.74 -21.21
N PHE A 104 1.26 -9.41 -20.84
CA PHE A 104 2.56 -8.79 -20.68
C PHE A 104 3.15 -8.32 -22.02
N LEU A 105 2.95 -9.10 -23.10
CA LEU A 105 3.30 -8.70 -24.46
C LEU A 105 2.48 -7.48 -24.90
N GLN A 106 1.15 -7.49 -24.69
CA GLN A 106 0.30 -6.35 -25.04
C GLN A 106 0.73 -5.07 -24.32
N LEU A 107 0.98 -5.17 -23.01
CA LEU A 107 1.48 -4.04 -22.21
C LEU A 107 2.83 -3.53 -22.74
N ARG A 108 3.76 -4.45 -23.06
CA ARG A 108 5.07 -4.10 -23.63
C ARG A 108 4.95 -3.37 -24.95
N GLU A 109 4.19 -3.92 -25.88
CA GLU A 109 3.97 -3.35 -27.22
C GLU A 109 3.37 -1.95 -27.11
N LEU A 110 2.42 -1.74 -26.20
CA LEU A 110 1.84 -0.43 -25.94
C LEU A 110 2.88 0.57 -25.40
N VAL A 111 3.68 0.14 -24.43
CA VAL A 111 4.76 0.95 -23.85
C VAL A 111 5.77 1.34 -24.91
N ASP A 112 6.22 0.39 -25.74
CA ASP A 112 7.17 0.65 -26.83
C ASP A 112 6.57 1.59 -27.89
N THR A 113 5.29 1.43 -28.22
CA THR A 113 4.58 2.27 -29.19
C THR A 113 4.46 3.73 -28.72
N ILE A 114 4.05 3.95 -27.46
CA ILE A 114 3.89 5.30 -26.90
C ILE A 114 5.26 5.94 -26.62
N ARG A 115 6.24 5.15 -26.13
CA ARG A 115 7.60 5.65 -25.89
C ARG A 115 8.41 5.86 -27.17
N GLY A 116 8.05 5.20 -28.26
CA GLY A 116 8.61 5.43 -29.59
C GLY A 116 8.00 6.62 -30.33
N ASP A 117 7.04 7.34 -29.73
CA ASP A 117 6.24 8.38 -30.38
C ASP A 117 5.58 7.87 -31.69
N VAL A 118 5.21 6.57 -31.73
CA VAL A 118 4.47 5.94 -32.84
C VAL A 118 2.98 6.22 -32.70
N TRP A 119 2.45 6.05 -31.48
CA TRP A 119 1.10 6.51 -31.16
C TRP A 119 1.14 7.99 -30.79
N ARG A 120 0.36 8.78 -31.52
CA ARG A 120 0.27 10.24 -31.42
C ARG A 120 -1.16 10.68 -31.15
N GLY A 121 -1.32 11.88 -30.61
CA GLY A 121 -2.61 12.52 -30.41
C GLY A 121 -3.34 12.79 -31.72
N VAL A 122 -4.59 13.26 -31.63
CA VAL A 122 -5.47 13.48 -32.79
C VAL A 122 -4.89 14.49 -33.80
N THR A 123 -4.03 15.41 -33.34
CA THR A 123 -3.31 16.39 -34.17
C THR A 123 -1.92 15.92 -34.62
N ASN A 124 -1.61 14.62 -34.47
CA ASN A 124 -0.33 14.01 -34.79
C ASN A 124 0.86 14.48 -33.92
N LYS A 125 0.59 15.19 -32.81
CA LYS A 125 1.60 15.52 -31.80
C LYS A 125 1.91 14.30 -30.92
N PRO A 126 3.18 14.12 -30.51
CA PRO A 126 3.54 13.07 -29.58
C PRO A 126 3.07 13.42 -28.16
N PHE A 127 2.76 12.41 -27.34
CA PHE A 127 2.33 12.63 -25.96
C PHE A 127 3.46 13.21 -25.09
N ARG A 128 3.12 14.18 -24.24
CA ARG A 128 4.02 14.82 -23.26
C ARG A 128 3.40 14.87 -21.86
N HIS A 129 2.09 14.67 -21.74
CA HIS A 129 1.37 14.65 -20.48
C HIS A 129 0.56 13.38 -20.34
N ILE A 130 0.42 12.90 -19.10
CA ILE A 130 -0.43 11.78 -18.74
C ILE A 130 -1.36 12.24 -17.62
N VAL A 131 -2.66 12.06 -17.79
CA VAL A 131 -3.65 12.16 -16.71
C VAL A 131 -4.07 10.74 -16.34
N HIS A 132 -3.57 10.24 -15.22
CA HIS A 132 -3.91 8.93 -14.66
C HIS A 132 -5.11 9.07 -13.73
N ILE A 133 -6.22 8.42 -14.06
CA ILE A 133 -7.48 8.50 -13.34
C ILE A 133 -7.78 7.15 -12.70
N GLY A 134 -7.78 7.12 -11.37
CA GLY A 134 -8.03 5.92 -10.58
C GLY A 134 -8.07 6.26 -9.09
N ILE A 135 -8.67 5.42 -8.26
CA ILE A 135 -8.76 5.65 -6.81
C ILE A 135 -8.37 4.39 -6.03
N GLY A 136 -7.91 4.56 -4.79
CA GLY A 136 -7.46 3.47 -3.93
C GLY A 136 -6.29 2.73 -4.56
N GLY A 137 -6.43 1.41 -4.74
CA GLY A 137 -5.35 0.59 -5.29
C GLY A 137 -4.99 0.90 -6.74
N SER A 138 -5.90 1.56 -7.47
CA SER A 138 -5.67 2.05 -8.83
C SER A 138 -4.91 3.38 -8.88
N ASP A 139 -4.62 4.02 -7.73
CA ASP A 139 -3.81 5.24 -7.63
C ASP A 139 -2.58 5.06 -6.74
N ALA A 140 -2.78 4.58 -5.50
CA ALA A 140 -1.74 4.55 -4.47
C ALA A 140 -0.50 3.76 -4.91
N GLY A 141 -0.70 2.59 -5.52
CA GLY A 141 0.40 1.76 -6.05
C GLY A 141 1.14 2.42 -7.22
N PRO A 142 0.45 2.77 -8.33
CA PRO A 142 1.07 3.49 -9.44
C PRO A 142 1.78 4.79 -9.05
N ARG A 143 1.19 5.58 -8.14
CA ARG A 143 1.79 6.80 -7.58
C ARG A 143 3.07 6.47 -6.83
N LEU A 144 3.04 5.51 -5.90
CA LEU A 144 4.23 5.06 -5.18
C LEU A 144 5.34 4.60 -6.14
N LEU A 145 5.01 3.77 -7.13
CA LEU A 145 5.99 3.26 -8.09
C LEU A 145 6.69 4.40 -8.85
N TRP A 146 5.90 5.36 -9.34
CA TRP A 146 6.44 6.56 -9.99
C TRP A 146 7.31 7.38 -9.04
N GLU A 147 6.80 7.70 -7.86
CA GLU A 147 7.46 8.60 -6.94
C GLU A 147 8.74 8.04 -6.32
N ALA A 148 8.80 6.72 -6.15
CA ALA A 148 9.94 6.02 -5.58
C ALA A 148 11.09 5.82 -6.57
N LEU A 149 10.78 5.67 -7.87
CA LEU A 149 11.78 5.33 -8.89
C LEU A 149 12.09 6.44 -9.89
N ARG A 150 11.36 7.57 -9.86
CA ARG A 150 11.66 8.71 -10.74
C ARG A 150 13.07 9.24 -10.51
N SER A 151 13.73 9.64 -11.60
CA SER A 151 15.04 10.27 -11.52
C SER A 151 14.97 11.58 -10.70
N PRO A 152 15.92 11.82 -9.79
CA PRO A 152 16.00 13.08 -9.06
C PRO A 152 16.64 14.21 -9.88
N VAL A 153 17.31 13.89 -11.00
CA VAL A 153 18.12 14.85 -11.77
C VAL A 153 17.70 14.98 -13.23
N GLU A 154 16.97 14.00 -13.76
CA GLU A 154 16.43 14.05 -15.13
C GLU A 154 14.95 14.38 -15.09
N PRO A 155 14.46 15.29 -15.95
CA PRO A 155 13.04 15.56 -16.07
C PRO A 155 12.31 14.29 -16.55
N PRO A 156 11.05 14.10 -16.15
CA PRO A 156 10.24 12.98 -16.65
C PRO A 156 10.05 13.08 -18.16
N ARG A 157 9.93 11.93 -18.83
CA ARG A 157 9.56 11.89 -20.26
C ARG A 157 8.14 12.42 -20.47
N TYR A 158 7.24 12.13 -19.53
CA TYR A 158 5.88 12.63 -19.51
C TYR A 158 5.55 13.22 -18.14
N THR A 159 4.99 14.41 -18.11
CA THR A 159 4.43 14.97 -16.87
C THR A 159 3.18 14.18 -16.50
N VAL A 160 3.18 13.52 -15.33
CA VAL A 160 2.06 12.69 -14.87
C VAL A 160 1.26 13.42 -13.81
N HIS A 161 -0.05 13.47 -13.99
CA HIS A 161 -1.03 13.95 -13.03
C HIS A 161 -1.91 12.78 -12.59
N PHE A 162 -1.85 12.46 -11.29
CA PHE A 162 -2.63 11.38 -10.70
C PHE A 162 -3.90 11.94 -10.06
N LEU A 163 -5.04 11.70 -10.71
CA LEU A 163 -6.37 12.18 -10.35
C LEU A 163 -7.21 11.06 -9.71
N ALA A 164 -7.37 11.14 -8.39
CA ALA A 164 -8.13 10.16 -7.62
C ALA A 164 -9.41 10.72 -6.98
N ASN A 165 -9.34 11.95 -6.46
CA ASN A 165 -10.45 12.54 -5.71
C ASN A 165 -11.62 12.91 -6.63
N LEU A 166 -12.87 12.72 -6.15
CA LEU A 166 -14.09 13.10 -6.86
C LEU A 166 -14.29 14.63 -6.91
N ASP A 167 -13.65 15.36 -6.00
CA ASP A 167 -13.69 16.82 -5.95
C ASP A 167 -13.32 17.45 -7.31
N GLU A 168 -14.15 18.37 -7.79
CA GLU A 168 -13.96 19.06 -9.08
C GLU A 168 -12.69 19.90 -9.12
N GLN A 169 -12.28 20.43 -7.97
CA GLN A 169 -11.03 21.17 -7.88
C GLN A 169 -9.84 20.26 -8.24
N ALA A 170 -9.86 18.99 -7.84
CA ALA A 170 -8.79 18.05 -8.17
C ALA A 170 -8.70 17.81 -9.68
N PHE A 171 -9.83 17.74 -10.38
CA PHE A 171 -9.83 17.66 -11.85
C PHE A 171 -9.24 18.93 -12.47
N ALA A 172 -9.72 20.11 -12.05
CA ALA A 172 -9.26 21.40 -12.57
C ALA A 172 -7.73 21.57 -12.40
N GLU A 173 -7.19 21.22 -11.23
CA GLU A 173 -5.73 21.24 -10.97
C GLU A 173 -4.97 20.22 -11.81
N SER A 174 -5.56 19.05 -12.06
CA SER A 174 -4.91 17.97 -12.84
C SER A 174 -4.75 18.30 -14.31
N VAL A 175 -5.62 19.14 -14.89
CA VAL A 175 -5.56 19.54 -16.31
C VAL A 175 -5.02 20.94 -16.53
N MET A 176 -4.76 21.69 -15.45
CA MET A 176 -4.31 23.08 -15.53
C MET A 176 -2.97 23.20 -16.26
N GLY A 177 -2.96 23.98 -17.34
CA GLY A 177 -1.75 24.26 -18.12
C GLY A 177 -1.27 23.10 -19.00
N LEU A 178 -2.02 21.99 -19.10
CA LEU A 178 -1.70 20.89 -20.01
C LEU A 178 -2.05 21.24 -21.46
N ASP A 179 -1.22 20.81 -22.41
CA ASP A 179 -1.56 20.81 -23.84
C ASP A 179 -2.49 19.61 -24.15
N PRO A 180 -3.79 19.82 -24.44
CA PRO A 180 -4.72 18.73 -24.67
C PRO A 180 -4.35 17.91 -25.92
N GLU A 181 -3.67 18.50 -26.91
CA GLU A 181 -3.21 17.79 -28.11
C GLU A 181 -2.09 16.78 -27.82
N SER A 182 -1.37 16.99 -26.73
CA SER A 182 -0.22 16.18 -26.30
C SER A 182 -0.51 15.41 -24.99
N THR A 183 -1.78 15.26 -24.61
CA THR A 183 -2.19 14.61 -23.35
C THR A 183 -2.83 13.25 -23.58
N LEU A 184 -2.35 12.23 -22.86
CA LEU A 184 -2.91 10.88 -22.81
C LEU A 184 -3.66 10.67 -21.49
N CYS A 185 -4.91 10.22 -21.54
CA CYS A 185 -5.68 9.81 -20.36
C CYS A 185 -5.56 8.30 -20.14
N ILE A 186 -5.25 7.87 -18.92
CA ILE A 186 -5.23 6.46 -18.53
C ILE A 186 -6.27 6.26 -17.43
N ILE A 187 -7.25 5.41 -17.68
CA ILE A 187 -8.39 5.18 -16.77
C ILE A 187 -8.22 3.80 -16.15
N ALA A 188 -7.84 3.77 -14.88
CA ALA A 188 -7.62 2.54 -14.12
C ALA A 188 -8.79 2.28 -13.16
N SER A 189 -9.60 1.26 -13.46
CA SER A 189 -10.68 0.82 -12.59
C SER A 189 -10.98 -0.65 -12.81
N LYS A 190 -10.87 -1.45 -11.73
CA LYS A 190 -11.21 -2.88 -11.75
C LYS A 190 -12.63 -3.12 -12.24
N SER A 191 -13.61 -2.47 -11.61
CA SER A 191 -15.04 -2.62 -11.95
C SER A 191 -15.45 -1.83 -13.19
N PHE A 192 -14.68 -0.81 -13.57
CA PHE A 192 -15.07 0.21 -14.55
C PHE A 192 -16.42 0.88 -14.25
N ALA A 193 -16.78 0.92 -12.96
CA ALA A 193 -18.04 1.48 -12.47
C ALA A 193 -17.86 2.27 -11.17
N THR A 194 -16.62 2.48 -10.73
CA THR A 194 -16.30 3.30 -9.56
C THR A 194 -16.72 4.74 -9.82
N LEU A 195 -17.60 5.30 -8.98
CA LEU A 195 -18.23 6.60 -9.20
C LEU A 195 -17.20 7.72 -9.41
N GLU A 196 -16.17 7.76 -8.57
CA GLU A 196 -15.10 8.75 -8.61
C GLU A 196 -14.33 8.69 -9.92
N THR A 197 -13.95 7.48 -10.34
CA THR A 197 -13.24 7.25 -11.61
C THR A 197 -14.12 7.54 -12.82
N ASP A 198 -15.39 7.13 -12.81
CA ASP A 198 -16.35 7.39 -13.90
C ASP A 198 -16.58 8.89 -14.09
N ARG A 199 -16.83 9.63 -13.01
CA ARG A 199 -17.04 11.08 -13.09
C ARG A 199 -15.81 11.83 -13.57
N ASN A 200 -14.63 11.48 -13.07
CA ASN A 200 -13.39 12.10 -13.54
C ASN A 200 -13.05 11.71 -14.98
N MET A 201 -13.35 10.48 -15.41
CA MET A 201 -13.24 10.07 -16.80
C MET A 201 -14.15 10.90 -17.70
N MET A 202 -15.42 11.10 -17.33
CA MET A 202 -16.36 11.92 -18.11
C MET A 202 -15.90 13.37 -18.21
N ARG A 203 -15.36 13.95 -17.12
CA ARG A 203 -14.75 15.29 -17.13
C ARG A 203 -13.53 15.35 -18.06
N ALA A 204 -12.63 14.37 -17.98
CA ALA A 204 -11.45 14.30 -18.85
C ALA A 204 -11.84 14.14 -20.32
N ARG A 205 -12.86 13.32 -20.60
CA ARG A 205 -13.43 13.16 -21.94
C ARG A 205 -13.97 14.48 -22.48
N HIS A 206 -14.83 15.15 -21.70
CA HIS A 206 -15.39 16.44 -22.08
C HIS A 206 -14.29 17.48 -22.33
N TRP A 207 -13.28 17.55 -21.46
CA TRP A 207 -12.14 18.45 -21.61
C TRP A 207 -11.34 18.17 -22.88
N LEU A 208 -11.02 16.90 -23.19
CA LEU A 208 -10.33 16.55 -24.43
C LEU A 208 -11.19 16.86 -25.66
N GLU A 209 -12.43 16.39 -25.71
CA GLU A 209 -13.29 16.53 -26.89
C GLU A 209 -13.63 17.99 -27.20
N SER A 210 -13.84 18.82 -26.17
CA SER A 210 -14.07 20.27 -26.32
C SER A 210 -12.81 21.03 -26.76
N SER A 211 -11.62 20.54 -26.40
CA SER A 211 -10.36 21.21 -26.71
C SER A 211 -9.79 20.84 -28.07
N VAL A 212 -9.85 19.56 -28.46
CA VAL A 212 -9.14 19.01 -29.64
C VAL A 212 -10.05 18.27 -30.62
N GLY A 213 -11.35 18.16 -30.32
CA GLY A 213 -12.37 17.63 -31.21
C GLY A 213 -12.97 16.28 -30.79
N PRO A 214 -14.12 15.90 -31.37
CA PRO A 214 -14.96 14.80 -30.87
C PRO A 214 -14.34 13.40 -31.00
N THR A 215 -13.28 13.24 -31.79
CA THR A 215 -12.57 11.95 -31.97
C THR A 215 -11.39 11.79 -31.01
N ALA A 216 -11.09 12.80 -30.20
CA ALA A 216 -9.92 12.82 -29.33
C ALA A 216 -9.94 11.71 -28.28
N TRP A 217 -11.09 11.45 -27.66
CA TRP A 217 -11.22 10.42 -26.64
C TRP A 217 -10.85 9.02 -27.15
N ALA A 218 -11.35 8.65 -28.34
CA ALA A 218 -11.05 7.37 -28.96
C ALA A 218 -9.54 7.18 -29.25
N THR A 219 -8.80 8.29 -29.42
CA THR A 219 -7.37 8.29 -29.77
C THR A 219 -6.46 8.50 -28.56
N GLN A 220 -6.89 9.25 -27.54
CA GLN A 220 -6.06 9.74 -26.44
C GLN A 220 -6.48 9.19 -25.08
N ALA A 221 -7.23 8.09 -25.04
CA ALA A 221 -7.63 7.42 -23.81
C ALA A 221 -7.32 5.92 -23.84
N ILE A 222 -6.81 5.40 -22.72
CA ILE A 222 -6.55 3.97 -22.47
C ILE A 222 -7.37 3.54 -21.26
N ALA A 223 -8.05 2.40 -21.37
CA ALA A 223 -8.73 1.78 -20.24
C ALA A 223 -7.92 0.61 -19.69
N VAL A 224 -7.79 0.54 -18.37
CA VAL A 224 -7.16 -0.56 -17.63
C VAL A 224 -8.18 -1.14 -16.67
N THR A 225 -8.67 -2.35 -16.95
CA THR A 225 -9.86 -2.90 -16.26
C THR A 225 -9.95 -4.42 -16.31
N ALA A 226 -10.75 -5.00 -15.40
CA ALA A 226 -11.17 -6.39 -15.51
C ALA A 226 -12.49 -6.57 -16.30
N HIS A 227 -13.12 -5.47 -16.74
CA HIS A 227 -14.37 -5.42 -17.51
C HIS A 227 -14.21 -4.71 -18.86
N PRO A 228 -13.48 -5.29 -19.83
CA PRO A 228 -13.22 -4.65 -21.12
C PRO A 228 -14.50 -4.29 -21.88
N GLU A 229 -15.57 -5.07 -21.74
CA GLU A 229 -16.87 -4.82 -22.36
C GLU A 229 -17.49 -3.48 -21.93
N ARG A 230 -17.30 -3.08 -20.67
CA ARG A 230 -17.78 -1.79 -20.15
C ARG A 230 -17.00 -0.63 -20.76
N ALA A 231 -15.67 -0.78 -20.87
CA ALA A 231 -14.84 0.22 -21.52
C ALA A 231 -15.21 0.41 -23.00
N VAL A 232 -15.44 -0.67 -23.74
CA VAL A 232 -15.94 -0.57 -25.13
C VAL A 232 -17.26 0.20 -25.18
N SER A 233 -18.21 -0.10 -24.29
CA SER A 233 -19.51 0.59 -24.23
C SER A 233 -19.41 2.10 -23.95
N GLN A 234 -18.32 2.53 -23.31
CA GLN A 234 -18.04 3.94 -23.02
C GLN A 234 -17.17 4.63 -24.09
N GLY A 235 -16.92 3.98 -25.22
CA GLY A 235 -16.28 4.58 -26.40
C GLY A 235 -14.77 4.39 -26.48
N PHE A 236 -14.19 3.47 -25.70
CA PHE A 236 -12.78 3.10 -25.86
C PHE A 236 -12.60 2.17 -27.06
N SER A 237 -11.54 2.40 -27.84
CA SER A 237 -11.10 1.43 -28.85
C SER A 237 -10.69 0.13 -28.16
N ALA A 238 -11.09 -1.02 -28.70
CA ALA A 238 -10.71 -2.33 -28.16
C ALA A 238 -9.17 -2.52 -28.10
N THR A 239 -8.42 -1.88 -29.00
CA THR A 239 -6.95 -1.89 -29.00
C THR A 239 -6.32 -1.04 -27.90
N HIS A 240 -7.09 -0.15 -27.26
CA HIS A 240 -6.66 0.74 -26.18
C HIS A 240 -7.15 0.25 -24.80
N ILE A 241 -7.56 -1.01 -24.71
CA ILE A 241 -8.00 -1.64 -23.47
C ILE A 241 -6.94 -2.65 -23.04
N LEU A 242 -6.45 -2.50 -21.80
CA LEU A 242 -5.53 -3.43 -21.14
C LEU A 242 -6.30 -4.23 -20.09
N PRO A 243 -6.71 -5.47 -20.40
CA PRO A 243 -7.47 -6.30 -19.48
C PRO A 243 -6.59 -6.93 -18.40
N PHE A 244 -7.12 -7.06 -17.19
CA PHE A 244 -6.55 -7.88 -16.11
C PHE A 244 -7.61 -8.78 -15.46
N GLU A 245 -7.20 -9.68 -14.56
CA GLU A 245 -8.08 -10.68 -13.95
C GLU A 245 -9.01 -10.08 -12.88
N MET A 246 -10.23 -10.61 -12.79
CA MET A 246 -11.16 -10.28 -11.70
C MET A 246 -10.58 -10.64 -10.32
N ASP A 247 -9.69 -11.62 -10.25
CA ASP A 247 -9.08 -12.09 -8.99
C ASP A 247 -7.88 -11.23 -8.55
N LEU A 248 -7.52 -10.21 -9.34
CA LEU A 248 -6.51 -9.24 -8.95
C LEU A 248 -7.12 -8.24 -7.97
N GLY A 249 -6.70 -8.29 -6.71
CA GLY A 249 -7.10 -7.33 -5.68
C GLY A 249 -6.55 -5.93 -5.97
N GLY A 250 -7.36 -4.88 -5.74
CA GLY A 250 -6.97 -3.50 -6.07
C GLY A 250 -5.68 -3.06 -5.37
N ARG A 251 -5.59 -3.26 -4.05
CA ARG A 251 -4.38 -2.95 -3.25
C ARG A 251 -3.16 -3.83 -3.57
N PHE A 252 -3.35 -4.90 -4.34
CA PHE A 252 -2.31 -5.80 -4.84
C PHE A 252 -2.06 -5.62 -6.36
N SER A 253 -2.58 -4.56 -6.99
CA SER A 253 -2.60 -4.43 -8.46
C SER A 253 -1.40 -3.70 -9.06
N ILE A 254 -0.50 -3.16 -8.23
CA ILE A 254 0.69 -2.37 -8.65
C ILE A 254 1.57 -3.10 -9.68
N TRP A 255 1.56 -4.43 -9.67
CA TRP A 255 2.34 -5.29 -10.56
C TRP A 255 1.83 -5.33 -12.01
N SER A 256 0.59 -4.88 -12.24
CA SER A 256 -0.13 -5.06 -13.50
C SER A 256 -0.09 -3.81 -14.39
N SER A 257 -0.87 -3.85 -15.49
CA SER A 257 -1.14 -2.70 -16.36
C SER A 257 -1.73 -1.49 -15.62
N VAL A 258 -2.23 -1.65 -14.39
CA VAL A 258 -2.68 -0.53 -13.53
C VAL A 258 -1.56 0.49 -13.32
N SER A 259 -0.30 0.07 -13.36
CA SER A 259 0.88 0.95 -13.25
C SER A 259 1.34 1.57 -14.57
N LEU A 260 0.55 1.51 -15.65
CA LEU A 260 0.97 1.96 -17.00
C LEU A 260 1.58 3.37 -17.00
N ALA A 261 0.98 4.33 -16.28
CA ALA A 261 1.49 5.71 -16.21
C ALA A 261 2.94 5.78 -15.67
N ALA A 262 3.24 4.99 -14.64
CA ALA A 262 4.58 4.88 -14.07
C ALA A 262 5.53 4.13 -15.03
N ILE A 263 5.09 3.01 -15.62
CA ILE A 263 5.88 2.22 -16.58
C ILE A 263 6.26 3.07 -17.81
N LEU A 264 5.36 3.91 -18.30
CA LEU A 264 5.63 4.80 -19.43
C LEU A 264 6.75 5.78 -19.15
N ASN A 265 6.90 6.30 -17.92
CA ASN A 265 8.02 7.16 -17.59
C ASN A 265 9.30 6.39 -17.28
N LEU A 266 9.20 5.37 -16.41
CA LEU A 266 10.34 4.60 -15.91
C LEU A 266 10.98 3.72 -16.99
N GLY A 267 10.19 3.28 -17.96
CA GLY A 267 10.61 2.39 -19.03
C GLY A 267 10.55 0.91 -18.63
N TRP A 268 10.56 0.06 -19.67
CA TRP A 268 10.31 -1.37 -19.52
C TRP A 268 11.34 -2.09 -18.66
N SER A 269 12.63 -1.76 -18.80
CA SER A 269 13.70 -2.39 -18.03
C SER A 269 13.53 -2.19 -16.52
N VAL A 270 13.18 -0.96 -16.11
CA VAL A 270 12.94 -0.63 -14.70
C VAL A 270 11.73 -1.39 -14.17
N TYR A 271 10.67 -1.51 -14.96
CA TYR A 271 9.49 -2.30 -14.61
C TYR A 271 9.82 -3.80 -14.46
N THR A 272 10.60 -4.39 -15.37
CA THR A 272 11.00 -5.79 -15.25
C THR A 272 11.92 -6.06 -14.06
N ASP A 273 12.81 -5.12 -13.73
CA ASP A 273 13.65 -5.21 -12.52
C ASP A 273 12.79 -5.17 -11.25
N PHE A 274 11.77 -4.29 -11.23
CA PHE A 274 10.78 -4.23 -10.16
C PHE A 274 10.05 -5.55 -9.96
N LEU A 275 9.55 -6.17 -11.03
CA LEU A 275 8.93 -7.49 -10.96
C LEU A 275 9.89 -8.58 -10.47
N ALA A 276 11.13 -8.60 -10.97
CA ALA A 276 12.13 -9.59 -10.60
C ALA A 276 12.50 -9.54 -9.12
N GLY A 277 12.50 -8.35 -8.50
CA GLY A 277 12.70 -8.21 -7.07
C GLY A 277 11.58 -8.81 -6.24
N ALA A 278 10.35 -8.58 -6.67
CA ALA A 278 9.17 -9.12 -6.02
C ALA A 278 9.09 -10.65 -6.14
N GLU A 279 9.42 -11.19 -7.32
CA GLU A 279 9.52 -12.63 -7.54
C GLU A 279 10.59 -13.29 -6.66
N ALA A 280 11.73 -12.63 -6.43
CA ALA A 280 12.78 -13.19 -5.57
C ALA A 280 12.30 -13.40 -4.13
N ILE A 281 11.40 -12.54 -3.63
CA ILE A 281 10.73 -12.76 -2.34
C ILE A 281 9.72 -13.89 -2.44
N ASP A 282 8.89 -13.96 -3.51
CA ASP A 282 7.94 -15.07 -3.71
C ASP A 282 8.63 -16.43 -3.63
N GLN A 283 9.74 -16.58 -4.36
CA GLN A 283 10.52 -17.81 -4.39
C GLN A 283 11.08 -18.15 -3.00
N TYR A 284 11.55 -17.13 -2.26
CA TYR A 284 12.05 -17.33 -0.90
C TYR A 284 10.94 -17.78 0.06
N VAL A 285 9.76 -17.14 0.02
CA VAL A 285 8.60 -17.49 0.86
C VAL A 285 8.10 -18.89 0.51
N MET A 286 8.03 -19.25 -0.77
CA MET A 286 7.61 -20.59 -1.20
C MET A 286 8.55 -21.68 -0.66
N ALA A 287 9.86 -21.41 -0.64
CA ALA A 287 10.86 -22.34 -0.11
C ALA A 287 10.93 -22.36 1.43
N HIS A 288 10.69 -21.23 2.09
CA HIS A 288 10.86 -21.04 3.54
C HIS A 288 9.63 -20.36 4.18
N PRO A 289 8.43 -20.96 4.11
CA PRO A 289 7.17 -20.28 4.46
C PRO A 289 7.06 -19.89 5.94
N LEU A 290 7.80 -20.54 6.84
CA LEU A 290 7.79 -20.22 8.27
C LEU A 290 8.98 -19.38 8.73
N GLU A 291 10.10 -19.44 8.01
CA GLU A 291 11.38 -18.84 8.43
C GLU A 291 11.69 -17.52 7.71
N ASN A 292 10.90 -17.14 6.71
CA ASN A 292 11.11 -15.91 5.96
C ASN A 292 10.84 -14.64 6.77
N PRO A 293 11.47 -13.50 6.41
CA PRO A 293 11.28 -12.24 7.14
C PRO A 293 9.83 -11.78 7.22
N ALA A 294 8.99 -12.02 6.20
CA ALA A 294 7.61 -11.56 6.19
C ALA A 294 6.76 -12.27 7.25
N THR A 295 6.94 -13.59 7.40
CA THR A 295 6.29 -14.38 8.46
C THR A 295 6.82 -14.01 9.84
N ARG A 296 8.12 -13.70 9.97
CA ARG A 296 8.70 -13.21 11.24
C ARG A 296 8.07 -11.88 11.65
N ALA A 297 7.95 -10.95 10.72
CA ALA A 297 7.30 -9.66 10.95
C ALA A 297 5.83 -9.85 11.35
N ALA A 298 5.08 -10.68 10.62
CA ALA A 298 3.67 -10.99 10.92
C ALA A 298 3.47 -11.55 12.34
N LEU A 299 4.36 -12.44 12.79
CA LEU A 299 4.31 -12.99 14.15
C LEU A 299 4.61 -11.94 15.22
N ILE A 300 5.53 -11.02 14.95
CA ILE A 300 5.83 -9.88 15.81
C ILE A 300 4.59 -8.98 15.91
N ASP A 301 4.00 -8.60 14.78
CA ASP A 301 2.80 -7.75 14.74
C ASP A 301 1.64 -8.37 15.49
N PHE A 302 1.38 -9.64 15.24
CA PHE A 302 0.31 -10.38 15.91
C PHE A 302 0.52 -10.41 17.42
N LEU A 303 1.75 -10.61 17.88
CA LEU A 303 2.08 -10.59 19.31
C LEU A 303 1.82 -9.21 19.92
N TYR A 304 2.28 -8.15 19.25
CA TYR A 304 2.11 -6.78 19.71
C TYR A 304 0.65 -6.33 19.71
N ALA A 305 -0.09 -6.63 18.64
CA ALA A 305 -1.49 -6.24 18.48
C ALA A 305 -2.42 -6.90 19.50
N ASN A 306 -2.15 -8.14 19.90
CA ASN A 306 -3.09 -8.92 20.73
C ASN A 306 -2.69 -9.05 22.19
N PHE A 307 -1.40 -8.98 22.50
CA PHE A 307 -0.90 -9.38 23.83
C PHE A 307 0.05 -8.37 24.48
N MET A 308 0.48 -7.32 23.78
CA MET A 308 1.34 -6.27 24.34
C MET A 308 0.60 -4.92 24.39
N PRO A 309 1.00 -3.98 25.28
CA PRO A 309 0.33 -2.69 25.43
C PRO A 309 0.72 -1.69 24.33
N THR A 310 0.61 -2.11 23.07
CA THR A 310 0.78 -1.25 21.90
C THR A 310 -0.57 -1.04 21.22
N ALA A 311 -0.79 0.20 20.79
CA ALA A 311 -2.10 0.64 20.34
C ALA A 311 -2.25 0.78 18.84
N ASP A 312 -1.17 1.18 18.17
CA ASP A 312 -1.14 1.61 16.78
C ASP A 312 0.16 1.12 16.13
N HIS A 313 0.18 1.11 14.80
CA HIS A 313 1.32 0.74 13.97
C HIS A 313 1.79 1.97 13.16
N VAL A 314 3.03 2.39 13.38
CA VAL A 314 3.59 3.62 12.80
C VAL A 314 4.70 3.31 11.80
N ILE A 315 4.60 3.79 10.57
CA ILE A 315 5.57 3.54 9.49
C ILE A 315 6.32 4.83 9.15
N VAL A 316 7.66 4.81 9.27
CA VAL A 316 8.51 5.99 9.02
C VAL A 316 9.69 5.66 8.11
N PRO A 317 9.56 5.83 6.78
CA PRO A 317 10.70 5.75 5.88
C PRO A 317 11.62 6.97 6.00
N TYR A 318 12.91 6.72 6.17
CA TYR A 318 14.01 7.67 6.08
C TYR A 318 14.58 7.73 4.66
N ALA A 319 13.68 7.81 3.67
CA ALA A 319 13.99 8.00 2.27
C ALA A 319 12.86 8.81 1.62
N HIS A 320 13.18 9.99 1.08
CA HIS A 320 12.16 10.87 0.45
C HIS A 320 11.49 10.24 -0.79
N ALA A 321 12.19 9.33 -1.47
CA ALA A 321 11.62 8.54 -2.56
C ALA A 321 10.40 7.73 -2.10
N TRP A 322 10.38 7.26 -0.86
CA TRP A 322 9.29 6.46 -0.29
C TRP A 322 8.24 7.30 0.44
N ARG A 323 8.06 8.57 0.06
CA ARG A 323 7.15 9.48 0.79
C ARG A 323 5.68 9.06 0.81
N THR A 324 5.24 8.36 -0.22
CA THR A 324 3.88 7.81 -0.35
C THR A 324 3.78 6.35 0.10
N LEU A 325 4.88 5.75 0.56
CA LEU A 325 4.88 4.38 1.07
C LEU A 325 3.95 4.20 2.29
N PRO A 326 3.90 5.12 3.29
CA PRO A 326 2.97 4.98 4.40
C PRO A 326 1.51 4.94 3.96
N GLU A 327 1.10 5.76 2.98
CA GLU A 327 -0.28 5.78 2.45
C GLU A 327 -0.62 4.49 1.70
N TYR A 328 0.32 3.99 0.89
CA TYR A 328 0.17 2.69 0.22
C TYR A 328 0.01 1.55 1.23
N LEU A 329 0.89 1.48 2.24
CA LEU A 329 0.86 0.45 3.26
C LEU A 329 -0.38 0.57 4.16
N GLN A 330 -0.87 1.78 4.41
CA GLN A 330 -2.12 1.99 5.13
C GLN A 330 -3.29 1.28 4.43
N GLN A 331 -3.43 1.44 3.12
CA GLN A 331 -4.44 0.69 2.37
C GLN A 331 -4.17 -0.82 2.43
N LEU A 332 -2.91 -1.24 2.19
CA LEU A 332 -2.54 -2.65 2.18
C LEU A 332 -2.87 -3.36 3.50
N PHE A 333 -2.51 -2.77 4.65
CA PHE A 333 -2.80 -3.32 5.97
C PHE A 333 -4.29 -3.18 6.33
N LEU A 334 -4.83 -1.97 6.35
CA LEU A 334 -6.15 -1.70 6.94
C LEU A 334 -7.30 -2.31 6.13
N GLU A 335 -7.23 -2.25 4.80
CA GLU A 335 -8.27 -2.83 3.95
C GLU A 335 -8.18 -4.36 3.89
N SER A 336 -6.98 -4.95 4.05
CA SER A 336 -6.81 -6.41 4.08
C SER A 336 -7.16 -7.01 5.44
N LEU A 337 -6.73 -6.39 6.52
CA LEU A 337 -6.71 -7.00 7.86
C LEU A 337 -7.69 -6.37 8.84
N GLY A 338 -8.29 -5.21 8.52
CA GLY A 338 -9.32 -4.54 9.32
C GLY A 338 -10.67 -5.25 9.21
N LYS A 339 -10.73 -6.50 9.67
CA LYS A 339 -11.90 -7.39 9.50
C LYS A 339 -12.61 -7.64 10.82
N GLY A 340 -13.94 -7.69 10.74
CA GLY A 340 -14.82 -8.04 11.87
C GLY A 340 -15.37 -9.47 11.81
N ILE A 341 -15.04 -10.23 10.76
CA ILE A 341 -15.50 -11.59 10.53
C ILE A 341 -14.30 -12.46 10.13
N THR A 342 -14.27 -13.69 10.64
CA THR A 342 -13.31 -14.74 10.30
C THR A 342 -13.58 -15.33 8.91
N GLN A 343 -12.65 -16.12 8.38
CA GLN A 343 -12.83 -16.84 7.10
C GLN A 343 -14.06 -17.76 7.11
N ASN A 344 -14.46 -18.26 8.28
CA ASN A 344 -15.63 -19.14 8.43
C ASN A 344 -16.96 -18.38 8.58
N GLY A 345 -16.96 -17.05 8.50
CA GLY A 345 -18.19 -16.25 8.64
C GLY A 345 -18.58 -15.89 10.08
N GLU A 346 -17.79 -16.30 11.07
CA GLU A 346 -18.03 -15.99 12.48
C GLU A 346 -17.44 -14.63 12.88
N PRO A 347 -18.08 -13.86 13.79
CA PRO A 347 -17.50 -12.63 14.31
C PRO A 347 -16.11 -12.83 14.93
N VAL A 348 -15.19 -11.91 14.67
CA VAL A 348 -13.87 -11.94 15.30
C VAL A 348 -14.02 -11.57 16.78
N THR A 349 -13.42 -12.38 17.67
CA THR A 349 -13.46 -12.19 19.14
C THR A 349 -12.18 -11.56 19.71
N THR A 350 -11.28 -11.15 18.84
CA THR A 350 -9.92 -10.67 19.15
C THR A 350 -9.67 -9.33 18.43
N LEU A 351 -8.53 -8.69 18.71
CA LEU A 351 -8.12 -7.52 17.93
C LEU A 351 -7.53 -8.00 16.60
N THR A 352 -7.87 -7.32 15.50
CA THR A 352 -7.17 -7.49 14.22
C THR A 352 -6.11 -6.40 14.06
N THR A 353 -5.73 -6.03 12.83
CA THR A 353 -4.71 -4.99 12.63
C THR A 353 -5.07 -3.71 13.41
N PRO A 354 -4.11 -3.13 14.16
CA PRO A 354 -4.32 -1.82 14.76
C PRO A 354 -4.35 -0.73 13.67
N ALA A 355 -4.68 0.50 14.07
CA ALA A 355 -4.59 1.64 13.16
C ALA A 355 -3.16 1.78 12.62
N CYS A 356 -3.05 1.98 11.30
CA CYS A 356 -1.78 2.13 10.59
C CYS A 356 -1.69 3.57 10.05
N TRP A 357 -0.59 4.25 10.38
CA TRP A 357 -0.34 5.62 9.96
C TRP A 357 1.17 5.92 9.94
N GLY A 358 1.57 7.08 9.46
CA GLY A 358 2.99 7.39 9.36
C GLY A 358 3.31 8.68 8.64
N GLY A 359 4.57 8.82 8.28
CA GLY A 359 5.09 9.95 7.52
C GLY A 359 6.58 9.76 7.24
N VAL A 360 7.21 10.75 6.63
CA VAL A 360 8.59 10.61 6.15
C VAL A 360 9.58 11.17 7.16
N GLY A 361 10.66 10.44 7.41
CA GLY A 361 11.81 10.97 8.14
C GLY A 361 12.56 12.03 7.31
N THR A 362 12.96 13.17 7.87
CA THR A 362 12.83 13.64 9.26
C THR A 362 11.58 14.49 9.53
N LEU A 363 10.74 14.76 8.53
CA LEU A 363 9.54 15.61 8.68
C LEU A 363 8.65 15.16 9.84
N SER A 364 8.45 13.85 9.98
CA SER A 364 7.69 13.25 11.09
C SER A 364 8.28 13.55 12.47
N GLN A 365 9.60 13.73 12.58
CA GLN A 365 10.26 14.11 13.83
C GLN A 365 9.77 15.47 14.35
N HIS A 366 9.41 16.36 13.42
CA HIS A 366 8.89 17.69 13.70
C HIS A 366 7.36 17.77 13.68
N SER A 367 6.67 16.64 13.62
CA SER A 367 5.22 16.56 13.61
C SER A 367 4.71 15.77 14.82
N PHE A 368 4.98 14.46 14.87
CA PHE A 368 4.36 13.56 15.84
C PHE A 368 5.34 12.78 16.73
N PHE A 369 6.66 12.92 16.55
CA PHE A 369 7.63 12.20 17.39
C PHE A 369 7.61 12.65 18.85
N GLN A 370 7.19 13.88 19.15
CA GLN A 370 6.90 14.31 20.53
C GLN A 370 5.92 13.34 21.21
N TRP A 371 4.89 12.91 20.48
CA TRP A 371 3.91 11.95 20.98
C TRP A 371 4.53 10.55 21.11
N LEU A 372 5.29 10.08 20.11
CA LEU A 372 5.95 8.77 20.18
C LEU A 372 6.88 8.63 21.40
N HIS A 373 7.62 9.68 21.76
CA HIS A 373 8.56 9.65 22.87
C HIS A 373 7.91 9.82 24.23
N HIS A 374 6.92 10.73 24.35
CA HIS A 374 6.44 11.22 25.65
C HIS A 374 5.02 10.79 26.02
N SER A 375 4.22 10.30 25.06
CA SER A 375 2.86 9.83 25.35
C SER A 375 2.86 8.60 26.25
N PRO A 376 1.97 8.46 27.25
CA PRO A 376 1.86 7.22 28.01
C PRO A 376 1.40 6.03 27.15
N ARG A 377 0.80 6.29 25.98
CA ARG A 377 0.42 5.25 25.01
C ARG A 377 1.66 4.80 24.25
N SER A 378 1.86 3.49 24.13
CA SER A 378 2.92 2.90 23.31
C SER A 378 2.36 2.43 21.96
N VAL A 379 3.22 2.43 20.95
CA VAL A 379 2.90 2.00 19.58
C VAL A 379 4.05 1.17 19.04
N PHE A 380 3.75 0.33 18.06
CA PHE A 380 4.76 -0.40 17.31
C PHE A 380 5.24 0.45 16.13
N ILE A 381 6.55 0.59 15.95
CA ILE A 381 7.13 1.54 14.99
C ILE A 381 8.03 0.79 14.00
N GLU A 382 7.95 1.15 12.72
CA GLU A 382 8.88 0.72 11.68
C GLU A 382 9.70 1.91 11.20
N LEU A 383 11.01 1.80 11.28
CA LEU A 383 11.92 2.75 10.66
C LEU A 383 12.53 2.08 9.43
N LEU A 384 12.24 2.64 8.25
CA LEU A 384 12.74 2.09 6.99
C LEU A 384 13.89 2.92 6.46
N VAL A 385 14.92 2.28 5.90
CA VAL A 385 16.05 3.00 5.28
C VAL A 385 16.62 2.24 4.08
N SER A 386 17.42 2.91 3.26
CA SER A 386 18.25 2.25 2.25
C SER A 386 19.73 2.38 2.59
N ARG A 387 20.49 1.26 2.56
CA ARG A 387 21.95 1.28 2.79
C ARG A 387 22.68 2.20 1.80
N HIS A 388 22.18 2.28 0.56
CA HIS A 388 22.70 3.17 -0.48
C HIS A 388 22.65 4.66 -0.09
N ASP A 389 21.66 5.10 0.69
CA ASP A 389 21.56 6.50 1.10
C ASP A 389 22.79 6.90 1.94
N TYR A 390 23.34 5.99 2.74
CA TYR A 390 24.59 6.21 3.45
C TYR A 390 25.81 6.13 2.52
N HIS A 391 26.00 4.98 1.86
CA HIS A 391 27.28 4.67 1.19
C HIS A 391 27.51 5.46 -0.10
N GLN A 392 26.45 5.77 -0.84
CA GLN A 392 26.56 6.37 -2.18
C GLN A 392 26.09 7.82 -2.20
N ARG A 393 24.95 8.12 -1.57
CA ARG A 393 24.46 9.50 -1.46
C ARG A 393 25.12 10.31 -0.34
N LYS A 394 25.91 9.65 0.53
CA LYS A 394 26.58 10.27 1.69
C LYS A 394 25.60 11.04 2.59
N ASN A 395 24.37 10.54 2.71
CA ASN A 395 23.31 11.14 3.51
C ASN A 395 23.49 10.80 5.01
N VAL A 396 24.67 11.16 5.54
CA VAL A 396 25.09 10.81 6.91
C VAL A 396 24.11 11.36 7.93
N ASP A 397 23.63 12.59 7.75
CA ASP A 397 22.71 13.23 8.69
C ASP A 397 21.36 12.52 8.75
N MET A 398 20.80 12.09 7.62
CA MET A 398 19.53 11.34 7.61
C MET A 398 19.65 10.01 8.35
N VAL A 399 20.74 9.28 8.12
CA VAL A 399 20.99 7.99 8.78
C VAL A 399 21.29 8.19 10.26
N ALA A 400 22.06 9.21 10.63
CA ALA A 400 22.30 9.58 12.03
C ALA A 400 21.01 9.96 12.74
N GLN A 401 20.11 10.68 12.07
CA GLN A 401 18.78 11.00 12.62
C GLN A 401 17.94 9.74 12.85
N MET A 402 17.90 8.80 11.88
CA MET A 402 17.19 7.53 12.04
C MET A 402 17.73 6.70 13.21
N LEU A 403 19.05 6.50 13.25
CA LEU A 403 19.71 5.72 14.31
C LEU A 403 19.58 6.40 15.67
N GLY A 404 19.69 7.72 15.74
CA GLY A 404 19.47 8.50 16.95
C GLY A 404 18.05 8.36 17.48
N GLN A 405 17.04 8.38 16.60
CA GLN A 405 15.65 8.14 17.00
C GLN A 405 15.41 6.70 17.45
N SER A 406 16.00 5.70 16.77
CA SER A 406 15.96 4.29 17.20
C SER A 406 16.53 4.14 18.63
N ALA A 407 17.69 4.73 18.90
CA ALA A 407 18.29 4.72 20.23
C ALA A 407 17.41 5.43 21.27
N ALA A 408 16.85 6.61 20.94
CA ALA A 408 15.96 7.34 21.84
C ALA A 408 14.66 6.57 22.15
N LEU A 409 14.08 5.88 21.17
CA LEU A 409 12.91 5.02 21.35
C LEU A 409 13.20 3.84 22.27
N ARG A 410 14.39 3.23 22.15
CA ARG A 410 14.84 2.13 23.01
C ARG A 410 15.15 2.58 24.44
N GLU A 411 16.02 3.58 24.58
CA GLU A 411 16.67 3.94 25.85
C GLU A 411 15.86 4.98 26.64
N GLY A 412 15.21 5.91 25.95
CA GLY A 412 14.52 7.03 26.56
C GLY A 412 15.43 7.94 27.39
N ARG A 413 14.80 8.64 28.34
CA ARG A 413 15.42 9.38 29.44
C ARG A 413 14.50 9.26 30.65
N PRO A 414 14.49 8.13 31.38
CA PRO A 414 13.57 7.93 32.48
C PRO A 414 13.88 8.83 33.68
N LEU A 415 12.83 9.17 34.44
CA LEU A 415 12.93 9.85 35.73
C LEU A 415 13.59 8.94 36.79
N PRO A 416 14.26 9.48 37.82
CA PRO A 416 14.59 10.89 38.08
C PRO A 416 15.90 11.35 37.43
N HIS A 417 16.62 10.45 36.75
CA HIS A 417 18.05 10.62 36.50
C HIS A 417 18.44 11.60 35.39
N ASN A 418 17.52 11.98 34.50
CA ASN A 418 17.89 12.68 33.26
C ASN A 418 16.92 13.80 32.83
N THR A 419 16.30 14.53 33.77
CA THR A 419 15.71 15.82 33.39
C THR A 419 16.82 16.82 33.14
N LEU A 420 16.73 17.56 32.03
CA LEU A 420 17.66 18.66 31.78
C LEU A 420 17.54 19.68 32.92
N PRO A 421 18.66 20.16 33.52
CA PRO A 421 18.62 21.19 34.54
C PRO A 421 17.76 22.38 34.10
N GLY A 422 16.80 22.80 34.93
CA GLY A 422 15.88 23.89 34.63
C GLY A 422 14.73 23.54 33.66
N ARG A 423 14.56 22.26 33.27
CA ARG A 423 13.46 21.79 32.41
C ARG A 423 12.70 20.62 33.04
N PRO A 424 11.86 20.87 34.06
CA PRO A 424 10.96 19.84 34.59
C PRO A 424 10.08 19.29 33.46
N GLY A 425 10.03 17.95 33.31
CA GLY A 425 9.31 17.30 32.20
C GLY A 425 10.16 16.94 30.97
N ALA A 426 11.45 17.28 30.94
CA ALA A 426 12.36 16.89 29.86
C ALA A 426 12.85 15.42 29.98
N TRP A 427 11.90 14.49 30.03
CA TRP A 427 12.13 13.05 30.08
C TRP A 427 11.46 12.35 28.87
N ALA A 428 11.87 11.12 28.57
CA ALA A 428 11.29 10.30 27.52
C ALA A 428 11.14 8.86 28.03
N HIS A 429 10.06 8.17 27.65
CA HIS A 429 9.75 6.86 28.22
C HIS A 429 10.80 5.78 27.95
N GLY A 430 11.39 5.78 26.74
CA GLY A 430 12.15 4.61 26.28
C GLY A 430 11.24 3.38 26.13
N ASN A 431 11.83 2.19 25.98
CA ASN A 431 11.13 0.92 25.84
C ASN A 431 10.00 0.94 24.77
N ARG A 432 10.21 1.70 23.69
CA ARG A 432 9.27 1.79 22.56
C ARG A 432 9.64 0.72 21.53
N PRO A 433 8.77 -0.28 21.31
CA PRO A 433 9.08 -1.38 20.43
C PRO A 433 9.11 -0.91 18.98
N HIS A 434 10.18 -1.26 18.29
CA HIS A 434 10.33 -0.91 16.89
C HIS A 434 11.20 -1.91 16.13
N VAL A 435 11.02 -1.95 14.82
CA VAL A 435 11.86 -2.70 13.89
C VAL A 435 12.60 -1.75 12.96
N LEU A 436 13.79 -2.15 12.54
CA LEU A 436 14.45 -1.54 11.40
C LEU A 436 14.26 -2.44 10.19
N ILE A 437 13.83 -1.86 9.07
CA ILE A 437 13.73 -2.56 7.80
C ILE A 437 14.59 -1.81 6.80
N TRP A 438 15.43 -2.52 6.05
CA TRP A 438 16.21 -1.85 5.02
C TRP A 438 16.39 -2.66 3.75
N THR A 439 16.75 -1.90 2.72
CA THR A 439 17.14 -2.40 1.41
C THR A 439 18.60 -2.02 1.13
N ASP A 440 19.24 -2.70 0.18
CA ASP A 440 20.60 -2.34 -0.25
C ASP A 440 20.67 -0.99 -0.94
N SER A 441 19.60 -0.65 -1.66
CA SER A 441 19.50 0.52 -2.54
C SER A 441 18.04 0.86 -2.84
N LEU A 442 17.79 2.09 -3.27
CA LEU A 442 16.48 2.53 -3.76
C LEU A 442 16.23 2.11 -5.22
N SER A 443 16.68 0.92 -5.60
CA SER A 443 16.51 0.39 -6.95
C SER A 443 15.10 -0.18 -7.15
N ALA A 444 14.69 -0.32 -8.41
CA ALA A 444 13.43 -0.96 -8.78
C ALA A 444 13.29 -2.36 -8.20
N LYS A 445 14.35 -3.18 -8.32
CA LYS A 445 14.40 -4.53 -7.74
C LYS A 445 14.14 -4.52 -6.23
N ASN A 446 14.79 -3.63 -5.49
CA ASN A 446 14.62 -3.60 -4.04
C ASN A 446 13.26 -3.05 -3.61
N LEU A 447 12.69 -2.09 -4.36
CA LEU A 447 11.31 -1.67 -4.14
C LEU A 447 10.34 -2.83 -4.36
N GLY A 448 10.52 -3.61 -5.45
CA GLY A 448 9.71 -4.80 -5.72
C GLY A 448 9.79 -5.83 -4.60
N ALA A 449 10.99 -6.13 -4.13
CA ALA A 449 11.20 -7.02 -2.99
C ALA A 449 10.53 -6.47 -1.71
N LEU A 450 10.65 -5.18 -1.43
CA LEU A 450 10.05 -4.56 -0.23
C LEU A 450 8.53 -4.68 -0.24
N LEU A 451 7.89 -4.38 -1.37
CA LEU A 451 6.42 -4.45 -1.46
C LEU A 451 5.92 -5.90 -1.41
N ALA A 452 6.62 -6.85 -2.05
CA ALA A 452 6.30 -8.27 -1.93
C ALA A 452 6.45 -8.77 -0.49
N PHE A 453 7.48 -8.33 0.24
CA PHE A 453 7.63 -8.62 1.68
C PHE A 453 6.40 -8.18 2.48
N TYR A 454 5.89 -6.96 2.26
CA TYR A 454 4.68 -6.48 2.94
C TYR A 454 3.41 -7.24 2.53
N GLU A 455 3.26 -7.60 1.25
CA GLU A 455 2.10 -8.39 0.81
C GLU A 455 2.06 -9.78 1.45
N HIS A 456 3.21 -10.48 1.52
CA HIS A 456 3.28 -11.79 2.19
C HIS A 456 3.13 -11.70 3.70
N ARG A 457 3.60 -10.59 4.30
CA ARG A 457 3.40 -10.31 5.71
C ARG A 457 1.92 -10.15 6.02
N VAL A 458 1.19 -9.36 5.23
CA VAL A 458 -0.27 -9.22 5.33
C VAL A 458 -0.96 -10.57 5.18
N TYR A 459 -0.54 -11.40 4.22
CA TYR A 459 -1.16 -12.72 4.07
C TYR A 459 -0.92 -13.62 5.29
N ALA A 460 0.31 -13.64 5.82
CA ALA A 460 0.63 -14.38 7.05
C ALA A 460 -0.16 -13.87 8.27
N GLU A 461 -0.30 -12.55 8.44
CA GLU A 461 -1.13 -11.94 9.49
C GLU A 461 -2.60 -12.37 9.38
N SER A 462 -3.15 -12.41 8.16
CA SER A 462 -4.53 -12.86 7.95
C SER A 462 -4.76 -14.31 8.38
N MET A 463 -3.76 -15.18 8.21
CA MET A 463 -3.80 -16.56 8.66
C MET A 463 -3.74 -16.66 10.19
N LEU A 464 -2.95 -15.83 10.86
CA LEU A 464 -2.86 -15.77 12.32
C LEU A 464 -4.19 -15.36 12.97
N TRP A 465 -4.93 -14.44 12.35
CA TRP A 465 -6.26 -14.03 12.79
C TRP A 465 -7.42 -14.87 12.23
N HIS A 466 -7.14 -15.81 11.34
CA HIS A 466 -8.14 -16.56 10.58
C HIS A 466 -9.16 -15.64 9.88
N ILE A 467 -8.70 -14.58 9.22
CA ILE A 467 -9.51 -13.61 8.47
C ILE A 467 -9.17 -13.66 6.97
N ASN A 468 -10.06 -13.15 6.12
CA ASN A 468 -9.80 -13.06 4.68
C ASN A 468 -9.02 -11.77 4.35
N ALA A 469 -7.81 -11.87 3.80
CA ALA A 469 -7.02 -10.70 3.40
C ALA A 469 -7.53 -9.99 2.12
N PHE A 470 -8.37 -10.65 1.33
CA PHE A 470 -8.57 -10.28 -0.08
C PHE A 470 -9.92 -9.58 -0.37
N ASP A 471 -10.92 -9.73 0.51
CA ASP A 471 -12.19 -9.02 0.39
C ASP A 471 -12.16 -7.61 1.04
N GLN A 472 -13.27 -6.86 0.89
CA GLN A 472 -13.44 -5.52 1.49
C GLN A 472 -14.91 -5.12 1.73
N TRP A 473 -15.75 -6.01 2.24
CA TRP A 473 -17.21 -5.75 2.40
C TRP A 473 -17.57 -4.50 3.20
N GLY A 474 -16.69 -4.07 4.11
CA GLY A 474 -16.91 -2.90 4.98
C GLY A 474 -17.13 -1.57 4.24
N VAL A 475 -16.69 -1.45 2.98
CA VAL A 475 -16.85 -0.19 2.20
C VAL A 475 -18.24 -0.04 1.55
N GLU A 476 -19.01 -1.13 1.44
CA GLU A 476 -20.25 -1.14 0.65
C GLU A 476 -21.40 -0.37 1.32
N CYS A 477 -21.48 -0.39 2.65
CA CYS A 477 -22.52 0.34 3.40
C CYS A 477 -22.46 1.85 3.11
N GLY A 478 -21.25 2.43 3.13
CA GLY A 478 -21.04 3.84 2.82
C GLY A 478 -21.48 4.21 1.40
N LYS A 479 -21.11 3.38 0.41
CA LYS A 479 -21.50 3.57 -1.00
C LYS A 479 -23.02 3.56 -1.19
N GLN A 480 -23.70 2.60 -0.57
CA GLN A 480 -25.16 2.47 -0.67
C GLN A 480 -25.88 3.67 -0.03
N LEU A 481 -25.41 4.14 1.14
CA LEU A 481 -25.98 5.31 1.81
C LEU A 481 -25.72 6.59 1.01
N ALA A 482 -24.50 6.78 0.49
CA ALA A 482 -24.17 7.92 -0.36
C ALA A 482 -25.04 7.97 -1.62
N GLN A 483 -25.32 6.82 -2.25
CA GLN A 483 -26.22 6.75 -3.41
C GLN A 483 -27.65 7.18 -3.09
N LYS A 484 -28.18 6.83 -1.90
CA LYS A 484 -29.49 7.30 -1.42
C LYS A 484 -29.47 8.80 -1.16
N THR A 485 -28.44 9.31 -0.49
CA THR A 485 -28.28 10.76 -0.24
C THR A 485 -28.18 11.56 -1.53
N ARG A 486 -27.44 11.07 -2.53
CA ARG A 486 -27.33 11.71 -3.84
C ARG A 486 -28.69 11.87 -4.53
N ARG A 487 -29.55 10.85 -4.44
CA ARG A 487 -30.91 10.92 -5.00
C ARG A 487 -31.72 12.06 -4.39
N VAL A 488 -31.72 12.19 -3.06
CA VAL A 488 -32.35 13.34 -2.37
C VAL A 488 -31.76 14.67 -2.83
N LEU A 489 -30.43 14.78 -2.92
CA LEU A 489 -29.75 15.98 -3.41
C LEU A 489 -30.01 16.28 -4.90
N SER A 490 -30.57 15.32 -5.64
CA SER A 490 -30.97 15.48 -7.05
C SER A 490 -32.49 15.66 -7.19
N GLY A 491 -33.23 15.83 -6.08
CA GLY A 491 -34.67 16.09 -6.06
C GLY A 491 -35.58 14.86 -5.90
N ASP A 492 -35.03 13.67 -5.65
CA ASP A 492 -35.83 12.48 -5.29
C ASP A 492 -36.13 12.47 -3.78
N ASP A 493 -37.25 13.09 -3.42
CA ASP A 493 -37.71 13.23 -2.03
C ASP A 493 -38.10 11.89 -1.37
N ASP A 494 -38.40 10.86 -2.17
CA ASP A 494 -38.84 9.54 -1.73
C ASP A 494 -37.67 8.64 -1.28
N ALA A 495 -36.41 9.06 -1.51
CA ALA A 495 -35.25 8.28 -1.09
C ALA A 495 -35.12 8.20 0.45
N ALA A 496 -35.00 6.96 0.94
CA ALA A 496 -34.96 6.67 2.38
C ALA A 496 -33.61 7.02 3.02
N ILE A 497 -33.45 8.27 3.46
CA ILE A 497 -32.38 8.75 4.34
C ILE A 497 -32.92 9.09 5.73
N SER A 498 -32.05 9.12 6.75
CA SER A 498 -32.47 9.40 8.13
C SER A 498 -32.95 10.84 8.33
N LEU A 499 -33.75 11.06 9.39
CA LEU A 499 -34.19 12.41 9.77
C LEU A 499 -33.01 13.35 10.02
N PHE A 500 -31.95 12.85 10.67
CA PHE A 500 -30.74 13.64 10.92
C PHE A 500 -30.04 14.04 9.62
N GLN A 501 -30.00 13.15 8.61
CA GLN A 501 -29.45 13.49 7.30
C GLN A 501 -30.28 14.57 6.59
N ARG A 502 -31.61 14.50 6.65
CA ARG A 502 -32.50 15.53 6.07
C ARG A 502 -32.30 16.88 6.73
N GLU A 503 -32.30 16.91 8.06
CA GLU A 503 -32.04 18.11 8.85
C GLU A 503 -30.66 18.71 8.53
N LEU A 504 -29.64 17.86 8.36
CA LEU A 504 -28.30 18.33 7.98
C LEU A 504 -28.29 18.92 6.56
N ILE A 505 -28.93 18.29 5.58
CA ILE A 505 -29.08 18.82 4.20
C ILE A 505 -29.74 20.20 4.24
N GLN A 506 -30.80 20.35 5.04
CA GLN A 506 -31.50 21.62 5.21
C GLN A 506 -30.62 22.70 5.88
N ARG A 507 -29.89 22.36 6.95
CA ARG A 507 -28.96 23.28 7.63
C ARG A 507 -27.81 23.74 6.74
N LEU A 508 -27.34 22.84 5.87
CA LEU A 508 -26.34 23.15 4.85
C LEU A 508 -26.91 23.93 3.67
N GLN A 509 -28.23 24.16 3.64
CA GLN A 509 -28.93 24.89 2.56
C GLN A 509 -28.67 24.28 1.18
N LEU A 510 -28.49 22.95 1.12
CA LEU A 510 -28.26 22.24 -0.14
C LEU A 510 -29.60 22.10 -0.86
N GLN A 511 -29.77 22.84 -1.95
CA GLN A 511 -30.93 22.72 -2.82
C GLN A 511 -30.71 21.59 -3.84
N PRO A 512 -31.79 20.97 -4.36
CA PRO A 512 -31.70 20.04 -5.47
C PRO A 512 -30.94 20.68 -6.63
N MET A 513 -29.88 20.01 -7.10
CA MET A 513 -29.21 20.46 -8.32
C MET A 513 -30.07 20.07 -9.53
N GLU A 514 -30.41 21.05 -10.38
CA GLU A 514 -30.86 20.73 -11.74
C GLU A 514 -29.71 20.00 -12.45
N GLU A 515 -29.95 18.77 -12.94
CA GLU A 515 -28.95 18.03 -13.71
C GLU A 515 -28.54 18.87 -14.93
N THR A 516 -27.36 19.48 -14.86
CA THR A 516 -26.72 20.09 -16.02
C THR A 516 -25.95 18.98 -16.74
N VAL A 517 -26.41 18.71 -17.97
CA VAL A 517 -26.01 17.60 -18.87
C VAL A 517 -24.53 17.56 -19.16
#